data_AF-A0A2R6PQE0-F1
#
_entry.id   AF-A0A2R6PQE0-F1
#
_cell.length_a   1.000
_cell.length_b   1.000
_cell.length_c   1.000
_cell.angle_alpha   90.00
_cell.angle_beta   90.00
_cell.angle_gamma   90.00
#
_symmetry.space_group_name_H-M   'P 1'
#
loop_
_entity.id
_entity.type
_entity.pdbx_description
1 polymer ?
#
loop_
_entity_poly.entity_id
_entity_poly.type
_entity_poly.pdbx_seq_one_letter_code
_entity_poly.pdbx_strand_id
1 'polypeptide(L)'
;MEESQEILLESLKSLGIQIPQGVSSIKDLTPNTLVSICAQSLLLIDPTMSFPTSLPESMANRFKICTDLASSVSDLGFIGDMSFHKFLYPSEEDLYKLVRFLVKKLSELSELGEAADKRSIITSTITIEHDFKDSTFKEWTEKADNHGVDLIVDGVRTRLKDLRMNSEMPESSNLRSEEVFVTGSRLYQQKFENSKEDMTIVQDDKESMERLVNSRVETFGNEEYTGRMDDKLVLEIEQKLFSQRKQSSELRYKIGKLQSQEKVLMEEASAKVLEAQHLEEEHESLKSAVQIAFDDQNSADFYIAQVNERVDARRRRLMHLEAELDTVIKPLEEKKRSLEKALYATKPEAVEKLKKLNEIELELETVLSEIRNREEEHSKLSADLEIQPKLAPRRSYIQRITEITKNSRKQDADIERILKETRELQLESNSIQERLHRTYAVVDETVFREAKKDPVGRQAYKLLTGIHESFEHISDKILSIDRVRREVGEYEAKLSALASRSFNIDKLQADFDAIRRENEFLEERLRDS
;
A
#
# COMPACT_ATOMS: atom_id res chain seq x y z
N MET A 1 -36.27 19.26 29.64
CA MET A 1 -35.02 18.96 28.88
C MET A 1 -34.43 20.23 28.31
N GLU A 2 -35.21 21.11 27.67
CA GLU A 2 -34.74 22.39 27.13
C GLU A 2 -34.11 23.33 28.17
N GLU A 3 -34.72 23.47 29.36
CA GLU A 3 -34.16 24.32 30.44
C GLU A 3 -32.74 23.92 30.88
N SER A 4 -32.40 22.62 30.85
CA SER A 4 -31.06 22.14 31.20
C SER A 4 -30.01 22.42 30.12
N GLN A 5 -30.43 22.66 28.89
CA GLN A 5 -29.56 22.94 27.75
C GLN A 5 -29.20 24.43 27.69
N GLU A 6 -30.15 25.31 27.99
CA GLU A 6 -29.92 26.75 28.15
C GLU A 6 -28.89 27.04 29.25
N ILE A 7 -29.00 26.38 30.41
CA ILE A 7 -28.06 26.55 31.52
C ILE A 7 -26.63 26.16 31.12
N LEU A 8 -26.45 25.10 30.30
CA LEU A 8 -25.13 24.69 29.83
C LEU A 8 -24.53 25.71 28.84
N LEU A 9 -25.35 26.29 27.95
CA LEU A 9 -24.91 27.33 27.01
C LEU A 9 -24.57 28.64 27.73
N GLU A 10 -25.34 29.03 28.74
CA GLU A 10 -25.06 30.19 29.57
C GLU A 10 -23.80 29.99 30.43
N SER A 11 -23.57 28.77 30.91
CA SER A 11 -22.33 28.39 31.60
C SER A 11 -21.11 28.50 30.69
N LEU A 12 -21.17 27.99 29.45
CA LEU A 12 -20.08 28.14 28.47
C LEU A 12 -19.75 29.61 28.16
N LYS A 13 -20.79 30.45 28.06
CA LYS A 13 -20.64 31.89 27.83
C LYS A 13 -20.00 32.60 29.03
N SER A 14 -20.37 32.20 30.25
CA SER A 14 -19.77 32.73 31.49
C SER A 14 -18.29 32.37 31.65
N LEU A 15 -17.86 31.28 31.01
CA LEU A 15 -16.49 30.76 31.04
C LEU A 15 -15.60 31.29 29.90
N GLY A 16 -16.09 32.26 29.11
CA GLY A 16 -15.27 32.99 28.12
C GLY A 16 -15.25 32.40 26.70
N ILE A 17 -16.11 31.43 26.38
CA ILE A 17 -16.21 30.83 25.05
C ILE A 17 -17.13 31.68 24.17
N GLN A 18 -16.66 32.09 22.99
CA GLN A 18 -17.43 32.92 22.06
C GLN A 18 -18.35 32.04 21.21
N ILE A 19 -19.64 32.05 21.54
CA ILE A 19 -20.70 31.43 20.75
C ILE A 19 -21.30 32.49 19.80
N PRO A 20 -21.40 32.25 18.48
CA PRO A 20 -21.96 33.22 17.55
C PRO A 20 -23.45 33.52 17.83
N GLN A 21 -23.86 34.77 17.63
CA GLN A 21 -25.21 35.26 17.91
C GLN A 21 -26.26 34.59 17.00
N GLY A 22 -27.03 33.66 17.55
CA GLY A 22 -28.11 32.95 16.85
C GLY A 22 -28.43 31.53 17.35
N VAL A 23 -27.67 30.99 18.31
CA VAL A 23 -27.89 29.64 18.85
C VAL A 23 -28.69 29.74 20.15
N SER A 24 -29.99 29.41 20.11
CA SER A 24 -30.87 29.41 21.29
C SER A 24 -31.07 27.99 21.86
N SER A 25 -30.68 26.95 21.13
CA SER A 25 -30.72 25.56 21.56
C SER A 25 -29.45 24.81 21.14
N ILE A 26 -29.09 23.76 21.89
CA ILE A 26 -27.99 22.85 21.54
C ILE A 26 -28.22 22.21 20.15
N LYS A 27 -29.47 22.19 19.66
CA LYS A 27 -29.84 21.72 18.31
C LYS A 27 -29.33 22.61 17.16
N ASP A 28 -29.05 23.89 17.43
CA ASP A 28 -28.64 24.86 16.40
C ASP A 28 -27.10 24.93 16.21
N LEU A 29 -26.35 24.13 16.96
CA LEU A 29 -24.90 24.08 16.88
C LEU A 29 -24.43 23.33 15.63
N THR A 30 -24.00 24.10 14.63
CA THR A 30 -23.32 23.57 13.45
C THR A 30 -21.98 22.87 13.81
N PRO A 31 -21.50 21.91 12.99
CA PRO A 31 -20.20 21.28 13.18
C PRO A 31 -19.02 22.27 13.34
N ASN A 32 -19.09 23.41 12.63
CA ASN A 32 -18.09 24.48 12.73
C ASN A 32 -18.10 25.16 14.10
N THR A 33 -19.28 25.43 14.64
CA THR A 33 -19.42 26.01 15.99
C THR A 33 -19.01 25.01 17.07
N LEU A 34 -19.28 23.71 16.88
CA LEU A 34 -18.86 22.67 17.81
C LEU A 34 -17.34 22.54 17.89
N VAL A 35 -16.67 22.51 16.74
CA VAL A 35 -15.20 22.46 16.68
C VAL A 35 -14.59 23.71 17.30
N SER A 36 -15.17 24.89 17.05
CA SER A 36 -14.74 26.14 17.69
C SER A 36 -14.89 26.10 19.22
N ILE A 37 -16.05 25.64 19.74
CA ILE A 37 -16.30 25.52 21.18
C ILE A 37 -15.32 24.52 21.81
N CYS A 38 -15.06 23.38 21.17
CA CYS A 38 -14.13 22.38 21.68
C CYS A 38 -12.68 22.89 21.64
N ALA A 39 -12.26 23.55 20.56
CA ALA A 39 -10.93 24.15 20.46
C ALA A 39 -10.71 25.23 21.54
N GLN A 40 -11.71 26.10 21.76
CA GLN A 40 -11.64 27.13 22.81
C GLN A 40 -11.67 26.52 24.22
N SER A 41 -12.48 25.47 24.44
CA SER A 41 -12.52 24.77 25.73
C SER A 41 -11.20 24.06 26.04
N LEU A 42 -10.61 23.40 25.04
CA LEU A 42 -9.33 22.70 25.19
C LEU A 42 -8.18 23.69 25.40
N LEU A 43 -8.19 24.84 24.75
CA LEU A 43 -7.19 25.90 24.98
C LEU A 43 -7.25 26.46 26.41
N LEU A 44 -8.45 26.53 27.01
CA LEU A 44 -8.64 26.97 28.39
C LEU A 44 -8.21 25.90 29.42
N ILE A 45 -8.29 24.62 29.04
CA ILE A 45 -7.89 23.47 29.88
C ILE A 45 -6.37 23.24 29.79
N ASP A 46 -5.81 23.36 28.59
CA ASP A 46 -4.38 23.16 28.31
C ASP A 46 -3.88 24.22 27.30
N PRO A 47 -3.14 25.25 27.76
CA PRO A 47 -2.65 26.33 26.90
C PRO A 47 -1.55 25.88 25.92
N THR A 48 -1.11 24.62 25.97
CA THR A 48 -0.14 24.06 25.01
C THR A 48 -0.78 23.54 23.73
N MET A 49 -2.12 23.38 23.71
CA MET A 49 -2.85 22.83 22.58
C MET A 49 -3.49 23.92 21.71
N SER A 50 -2.91 24.19 20.54
CA SER A 50 -3.47 25.14 19.57
C SER A 50 -4.24 24.41 18.46
N PHE A 51 -5.57 24.54 18.45
CA PHE A 51 -6.43 24.03 17.38
C PHE A 51 -7.02 25.19 16.56
N PRO A 52 -7.24 25.01 15.24
CA PRO A 52 -7.86 26.03 14.41
C PRO A 52 -9.33 26.23 14.80
N THR A 53 -9.73 27.48 15.00
CA THR A 53 -11.08 27.90 15.43
C THR A 53 -12.15 27.71 14.35
N SER A 54 -11.79 27.28 13.14
CA SER A 54 -12.70 26.99 12.04
C SER A 54 -12.32 25.72 11.28
N LEU A 55 -13.32 24.99 10.78
CA LEU A 55 -13.13 23.79 9.96
C LEU A 55 -12.63 24.18 8.55
N PRO A 56 -11.47 23.68 8.08
CA PRO A 56 -10.96 23.96 6.74
C PRO A 56 -11.86 23.37 5.65
N GLU A 57 -11.85 23.90 4.43
CA GLU A 57 -12.70 23.40 3.31
C GLU A 57 -12.30 21.99 2.82
N SER A 58 -11.03 21.60 3.01
CA SER A 58 -10.52 20.28 2.62
C SER A 58 -10.95 19.18 3.60
N MET A 59 -11.71 18.19 3.10
CA MET A 59 -12.23 17.07 3.90
C MET A 59 -11.12 16.25 4.58
N ALA A 60 -9.96 16.09 3.93
CA ALA A 60 -8.82 15.38 4.51
C ALA A 60 -8.26 16.09 5.76
N ASN A 61 -8.23 17.42 5.74
CA ASN A 61 -7.79 18.23 6.89
C ASN A 61 -8.86 18.25 7.98
N ARG A 62 -10.15 18.25 7.60
CA ARG A 62 -11.25 18.06 8.56
C ARG A 62 -11.13 16.75 9.33
N PHE A 63 -10.83 15.65 8.63
CA PHE A 63 -10.63 14.35 9.28
C PHE A 63 -9.48 14.38 10.29
N LYS A 64 -8.31 14.94 9.92
CA LYS A 64 -7.16 15.04 10.84
C LYS A 64 -7.51 15.85 12.09
N ILE A 65 -8.00 17.08 11.91
CA ILE A 65 -8.33 17.99 13.02
C ILE A 65 -9.39 17.37 13.95
N CYS A 66 -10.45 16.77 13.39
CA CYS A 66 -11.48 16.13 14.20
C CYS A 66 -10.99 14.86 14.92
N THR A 67 -10.01 14.15 14.35
CA THR A 67 -9.39 12.97 14.98
C THR A 67 -8.47 13.39 16.14
N ASP A 68 -7.68 14.45 15.94
CA ASP A 68 -6.79 14.99 16.96
C ASP A 68 -7.59 15.60 18.13
N LEU A 69 -8.68 16.31 17.83
CA LEU A 69 -9.63 16.80 18.84
C LEU A 69 -10.31 15.66 19.60
N ALA A 70 -10.75 14.61 18.90
CA ALA A 70 -11.37 13.44 19.53
C ALA A 70 -10.41 12.72 20.48
N SER A 71 -9.14 12.61 20.09
CA SER A 71 -8.09 12.02 20.91
C SER A 71 -7.84 12.87 22.16
N SER A 72 -7.71 14.19 21.99
CA SER A 72 -7.50 15.13 23.11
C SER A 72 -8.65 15.13 24.10
N VAL A 73 -9.91 15.06 23.63
CA VAL A 73 -11.08 14.96 24.51
C VAL A 73 -11.16 13.60 25.21
N SER A 74 -10.72 12.52 24.55
CA SER A 74 -10.65 11.19 25.16
C SER A 74 -9.59 11.12 26.25
N ASP A 75 -8.43 11.72 26.02
CA ASP A 75 -7.32 11.79 26.97
C ASP A 75 -7.71 12.56 28.25
N LEU A 76 -8.65 13.53 28.15
CA LEU A 76 -9.23 14.22 29.31
C LEU A 76 -10.21 13.38 30.13
N GLY A 77 -10.48 12.13 29.73
CA GLY A 77 -11.30 11.17 30.46
C GLY A 77 -12.78 11.20 30.09
N PHE A 78 -13.11 11.49 28.83
CA PHE A 78 -14.49 11.38 28.34
C PHE A 78 -14.94 9.92 28.30
N ILE A 79 -16.06 9.59 28.96
CA ILE A 79 -16.54 8.20 29.17
C ILE A 79 -17.37 7.69 27.97
N GLY A 80 -17.10 8.19 26.77
CA GLY A 80 -17.84 7.82 25.56
C GLY A 80 -16.93 7.66 24.34
N ASP A 81 -17.34 6.82 23.39
CA ASP A 81 -16.61 6.66 22.13
C ASP A 81 -16.61 7.99 21.36
N MET A 82 -15.45 8.64 21.24
CA MET A 82 -15.27 9.90 20.52
C MET A 82 -14.49 9.62 19.25
N SER A 83 -15.17 9.71 18.11
CA SER A 83 -14.57 9.57 16.78
C SER A 83 -14.79 10.83 15.96
N PHE A 84 -13.97 11.03 14.92
CA PHE A 84 -14.09 12.18 14.00
C PHE A 84 -15.52 12.32 13.43
N HIS A 85 -16.24 11.20 13.28
CA HIS A 85 -17.59 11.17 12.74
C HIS A 85 -18.58 11.94 13.63
N LYS A 86 -18.38 11.91 14.95
CA LYS A 86 -19.23 12.62 15.92
C LYS A 86 -19.07 14.14 15.87
N PHE A 87 -17.92 14.64 15.39
CA PHE A 87 -17.71 16.07 15.17
C PHE A 87 -18.26 16.54 13.82
N LEU A 88 -18.18 15.71 12.77
CA LEU A 88 -18.65 16.05 11.42
C LEU A 88 -20.17 15.89 11.28
N TYR A 89 -20.76 14.95 12.02
CA TYR A 89 -22.21 14.66 12.02
C TYR A 89 -22.70 14.45 13.46
N PRO A 90 -22.77 15.52 14.27
CA PRO A 90 -23.14 15.40 15.68
C PRO A 90 -24.59 14.94 15.85
N SER A 91 -24.81 13.93 16.70
CA SER A 91 -26.14 13.59 17.20
C SER A 91 -26.50 14.48 18.39
N GLU A 92 -27.79 14.75 18.64
CA GLU A 92 -28.22 15.60 19.75
C GLU A 92 -27.74 15.08 21.11
N GLU A 93 -27.68 13.76 21.28
CA GLU A 93 -27.20 13.12 22.51
C GLU A 93 -25.68 13.23 22.67
N ASP A 94 -24.91 12.99 21.61
CA ASP A 94 -23.45 13.07 21.66
C ASP A 94 -23.01 14.50 21.93
N LEU A 95 -23.69 15.47 21.32
CA LEU A 95 -23.45 16.89 21.52
C LEU A 95 -23.75 17.33 22.95
N TYR A 96 -24.88 16.90 23.53
CA TYR A 96 -25.22 17.18 24.92
C TYR A 96 -24.22 16.56 25.90
N LYS A 97 -23.81 15.30 25.67
CA LYS A 97 -22.81 14.60 26.51
C LYS A 97 -21.46 15.31 26.46
N LEU A 98 -21.02 15.72 25.27
CA LEU A 98 -19.76 16.43 25.05
C LEU A 98 -19.77 17.81 25.72
N VAL A 99 -20.80 18.62 25.48
CA VAL A 99 -20.94 19.95 26.08
C VAL A 99 -21.02 19.88 27.61
N ARG A 100 -21.81 18.94 28.14
CA ARG A 100 -21.90 18.73 29.60
C ARG A 100 -20.56 18.33 30.21
N PHE A 101 -19.81 17.47 29.52
CA PHE A 101 -18.48 17.07 29.97
C PHE A 101 -17.49 18.24 29.97
N LEU A 102 -17.47 19.04 28.89
CA LEU A 102 -16.62 20.22 28.79
C LEU A 102 -16.96 21.24 29.88
N VAL A 103 -18.25 21.54 30.10
CA VAL A 103 -18.68 22.44 31.19
C VAL A 103 -18.26 21.88 32.54
N LYS A 104 -18.49 20.58 32.80
CA LYS A 104 -18.07 19.96 34.06
C LYS A 104 -16.55 20.08 34.28
N LYS A 105 -15.74 19.85 33.24
CA LYS A 105 -14.28 19.94 33.31
C LYS A 105 -13.79 21.38 33.50
N LEU A 106 -14.42 22.35 32.83
CA LEU A 106 -14.11 23.77 33.01
C LEU A 106 -14.52 24.27 34.41
N SER A 107 -15.65 23.79 34.95
CA SER A 107 -16.07 24.11 36.32
C SER A 107 -15.16 23.46 37.37
N GLU A 108 -14.74 22.20 37.18
CA GLU A 108 -13.75 21.53 38.04
C GLU A 108 -12.41 22.31 38.08
N LEU A 109 -11.98 22.88 36.95
CA LEU A 109 -10.78 23.73 36.87
C LEU A 109 -10.98 25.11 37.51
N SER A 110 -12.18 25.70 37.38
CA SER A 110 -12.53 26.96 38.05
C SER A 110 -12.59 26.78 39.57
N GLU A 111 -13.11 25.66 40.08
CA GLU A 111 -13.16 25.37 41.52
C GLU A 111 -11.78 25.05 42.11
N LEU A 112 -10.87 24.48 41.31
CA LEU A 112 -9.47 24.29 41.69
C LEU A 112 -8.63 25.60 41.59
N GLY A 113 -9.21 26.65 40.99
CA GLY A 113 -8.58 27.93 40.68
C GLY A 113 -8.50 28.95 41.83
N GLU A 114 -9.15 28.72 42.98
CA GLU A 114 -8.94 29.57 44.16
C GLU A 114 -7.62 29.28 44.91
N ALA A 115 -6.83 28.27 44.47
CA ALA A 115 -5.56 27.90 45.11
C ALA A 115 -4.29 28.16 44.28
N ALA A 116 -4.36 28.78 43.09
CA ALA A 116 -3.16 29.02 42.27
C ALA A 116 -3.20 30.37 41.53
N ASP A 117 -3.19 31.45 42.32
CA ASP A 117 -2.82 32.77 41.85
C ASP A 117 -1.34 32.78 41.42
N LYS A 118 -1.09 32.80 40.09
CA LYS A 118 0.07 33.37 39.35
C LYS A 118 0.17 32.75 37.95
N ARG A 119 -0.53 33.35 36.98
CA ARG A 119 -0.08 33.52 35.58
C ARG A 119 -0.96 34.56 34.88
N SER A 120 -1.01 35.74 35.49
CA SER A 120 -1.21 36.99 34.75
C SER A 120 0.06 37.21 33.93
N ILE A 121 -0.10 37.28 32.61
CA ILE A 121 0.72 37.89 31.55
C ILE A 121 0.31 37.15 30.26
N ILE A 122 0.03 37.87 29.17
CA ILE A 122 -0.57 37.43 27.89
C ILE A 122 -2.10 37.69 27.83
N THR A 123 -2.51 38.93 28.09
CA THR A 123 -3.82 39.46 27.64
C THR A 123 -3.63 40.80 26.91
N SER A 124 -2.48 41.00 26.25
CA SER A 124 -2.11 42.33 25.76
C SER A 124 -1.33 42.29 24.44
N THR A 125 -1.77 41.54 23.42
CA THR A 125 -1.21 41.69 22.06
C THR A 125 -2.13 41.19 20.94
N ILE A 126 -3.41 41.60 20.91
CA ILE A 126 -4.24 41.46 19.71
C ILE A 126 -4.93 42.79 19.44
N THR A 127 -4.22 43.67 18.74
CA THR A 127 -4.79 44.79 17.97
C THR A 127 -3.78 45.21 16.90
N ILE A 128 -3.81 44.61 15.71
CA ILE A 128 -3.45 45.26 14.43
C ILE A 128 -4.34 44.62 13.33
N GLU A 129 -5.34 45.39 12.91
CA GLU A 129 -6.01 45.38 11.59
C GLU A 129 -4.97 45.62 10.46
N HIS A 130 -5.12 45.40 9.16
CA HIS A 130 -6.21 45.16 8.21
C HIS A 130 -5.51 44.78 6.87
N ASP A 131 -6.19 44.06 6.00
CA ASP A 131 -6.13 44.09 4.52
C ASP A 131 -4.81 44.28 3.74
N PHE A 132 -4.54 43.30 2.86
CA PHE A 132 -4.26 43.61 1.44
C PHE A 132 -4.67 42.43 0.53
N LYS A 133 -5.85 42.59 -0.08
CA LYS A 133 -6.29 42.13 -1.42
C LYS A 133 -5.69 40.85 -2.01
N ASP A 134 -6.53 39.82 -2.01
CA ASP A 134 -7.20 39.26 -3.19
C ASP A 134 -6.79 39.85 -4.55
N SER A 135 -6.10 39.05 -5.37
CA SER A 135 -6.30 38.90 -6.82
C SER A 135 -5.03 38.32 -7.44
N THR A 136 -5.04 37.03 -7.77
CA THR A 136 -4.58 36.43 -9.04
C THR A 136 -4.57 34.92 -8.83
N PHE A 137 -5.61 34.25 -9.34
CA PHE A 137 -5.60 32.98 -10.10
C PHE A 137 -6.92 32.22 -9.91
N LYS A 138 -8.02 32.87 -10.34
CA LYS A 138 -9.11 32.15 -10.98
C LYS A 138 -8.58 31.73 -12.35
N GLU A 139 -8.11 30.50 -12.48
CA GLU A 139 -8.25 29.74 -13.71
C GLU A 139 -7.87 28.28 -13.45
N TRP A 140 -8.80 27.40 -13.82
CA TRP A 140 -8.71 25.93 -13.90
C TRP A 140 -9.37 25.16 -12.75
N THR A 141 -10.68 25.33 -12.62
CA THR A 141 -11.57 24.23 -12.22
C THR A 141 -12.40 23.84 -13.42
N GLU A 142 -11.97 22.83 -14.18
CA GLU A 142 -12.87 22.01 -14.99
C GLU A 142 -12.17 20.72 -15.43
N LYS A 143 -12.90 19.60 -15.28
CA LYS A 143 -12.64 18.22 -15.74
C LYS A 143 -11.77 17.34 -14.84
N ALA A 144 -12.41 16.83 -13.79
CA ALA A 144 -12.06 15.54 -13.21
C ALA A 144 -13.08 14.49 -13.69
N ASP A 145 -12.76 13.81 -14.78
CA ASP A 145 -13.31 12.49 -15.09
C ASP A 145 -12.20 11.45 -14.88
N ASN A 146 -12.60 10.35 -14.25
CA ASN A 146 -11.79 9.18 -13.92
C ASN A 146 -10.85 8.79 -15.06
N HIS A 147 -9.54 8.68 -14.79
CA HIS A 147 -8.60 7.61 -15.20
C HIS A 147 -7.19 7.98 -14.72
N GLY A 148 -6.87 7.65 -13.46
CA GLY A 148 -5.60 7.97 -12.83
C GLY A 148 -4.83 6.73 -12.42
N VAL A 149 -4.11 6.10 -13.35
CA VAL A 149 -2.95 5.23 -13.05
C VAL A 149 -1.82 5.36 -14.11
N ASP A 150 -2.05 5.93 -15.30
CA ASP A 150 -1.05 5.83 -16.40
C ASP A 150 -0.16 7.07 -16.65
N LEU A 151 -0.29 8.15 -15.87
CA LEU A 151 0.44 9.41 -16.13
C LEU A 151 1.82 9.56 -15.45
N ILE A 152 2.24 8.62 -14.61
CA ILE A 152 3.53 8.76 -13.89
C ILE A 152 4.72 8.33 -14.77
N VAL A 153 4.50 7.48 -15.78
CA VAL A 153 5.57 6.97 -16.65
C VAL A 153 5.95 7.96 -17.76
N ASP A 154 5.02 8.81 -18.21
CA ASP A 154 5.27 9.74 -19.32
C ASP A 154 5.87 11.09 -18.85
N GLY A 155 5.62 11.49 -17.59
CA GLY A 155 6.25 12.66 -16.97
C GLY A 155 7.76 12.51 -16.71
N VAL A 156 8.23 11.28 -16.50
CA VAL A 156 9.66 10.97 -16.33
C VAL A 156 10.35 10.88 -17.70
N ARG A 157 9.64 10.38 -18.72
CA ARG A 157 10.14 10.29 -20.11
C ARG A 157 10.28 11.64 -20.80
N THR A 158 9.41 12.60 -20.48
CA THR A 158 9.48 13.98 -20.99
C THR A 158 10.59 14.78 -20.32
N ARG A 159 10.77 14.67 -19.00
CA ARG A 159 11.87 15.33 -18.28
C ARG A 159 13.28 14.83 -18.65
N LEU A 160 13.39 13.60 -19.17
CA LEU A 160 14.68 13.07 -19.65
C LEU A 160 15.06 13.60 -21.06
N LYS A 161 14.10 14.14 -21.82
CA LYS A 161 14.35 14.70 -23.17
C LYS A 161 14.83 16.16 -23.12
N ASP A 162 14.48 16.91 -22.10
CA ASP A 162 14.79 18.34 -21.99
C ASP A 162 16.26 18.65 -21.61
N LEU A 163 17.06 17.64 -21.27
CA LEU A 163 18.51 17.80 -21.01
C LEU A 163 19.40 17.51 -22.23
N ARG A 164 18.83 17.25 -23.40
CA ARG A 164 19.59 17.04 -24.64
C ARG A 164 19.75 18.35 -25.41
N MET A 165 20.75 19.14 -25.04
CA MET A 165 21.18 20.32 -25.79
C MET A 165 21.64 19.94 -27.21
N ASN A 166 20.77 20.23 -28.18
CA ASN A 166 21.00 20.99 -29.41
C ASN A 166 22.41 20.92 -30.04
N SER A 167 22.54 20.04 -31.03
CA SER A 167 23.34 20.30 -32.24
C SER A 167 22.46 19.93 -33.43
N GLU A 168 21.83 20.92 -34.03
CA GLU A 168 21.10 20.78 -35.30
C GLU A 168 21.79 21.61 -36.39
N MET A 169 21.95 20.99 -37.55
CA MET A 169 21.80 21.59 -38.89
C MET A 169 21.40 20.44 -39.87
N PRO A 170 20.73 20.73 -41.00
CA PRO A 170 19.35 20.27 -41.18
C PRO A 170 19.10 19.34 -42.39
N GLU A 171 17.88 18.78 -42.39
CA GLU A 171 17.03 18.36 -43.52
C GLU A 171 17.48 17.24 -44.50
N SER A 172 16.67 16.18 -44.57
CA SER A 172 15.76 15.96 -45.73
C SER A 172 14.85 14.72 -45.57
N SER A 173 13.54 15.00 -45.59
CA SER A 173 12.40 14.28 -46.21
C SER A 173 12.27 12.74 -46.19
N ASN A 174 11.21 12.29 -45.49
CA ASN A 174 10.11 11.40 -45.91
C ASN A 174 10.37 10.12 -46.73
N LEU A 175 9.92 8.96 -46.20
CA LEU A 175 8.70 8.26 -46.69
C LEU A 175 8.28 7.07 -45.78
N ARG A 176 7.01 7.18 -45.37
CA ARG A 176 5.97 6.18 -45.01
C ARG A 176 6.29 4.67 -45.09
N SER A 177 6.08 4.03 -43.93
CA SER A 177 5.27 2.82 -43.64
C SER A 177 5.35 1.58 -44.55
N GLU A 178 5.85 0.46 -44.00
CA GLU A 178 5.09 -0.80 -43.94
C GLU A 178 5.72 -1.79 -42.94
N GLU A 179 4.90 -2.32 -42.04
CA GLU A 179 5.27 -3.25 -40.97
C GLU A 179 5.38 -4.68 -41.52
N VAL A 180 6.57 -5.27 -41.43
CA VAL A 180 6.77 -6.72 -41.53
C VAL A 180 7.64 -7.15 -40.35
N PHE A 181 7.04 -7.93 -39.45
CA PHE A 181 7.71 -8.56 -38.32
C PHE A 181 8.72 -9.60 -38.83
N VAL A 182 10.02 -9.34 -38.61
CA VAL A 182 11.08 -10.34 -38.67
C VAL A 182 11.88 -10.24 -37.39
N THR A 183 11.78 -11.30 -36.59
CA THR A 183 12.65 -11.61 -35.45
C THR A 183 14.06 -11.88 -35.92
N GLY A 184 15.06 -11.25 -35.30
CA GLY A 184 16.47 -11.55 -35.57
C GLY A 184 17.41 -10.48 -35.02
N SER A 185 17.88 -10.71 -33.79
CA SER A 185 19.24 -10.44 -33.32
C SER A 185 19.94 -9.16 -33.83
N ARG A 186 19.86 -8.09 -33.04
CA ARG A 186 20.81 -6.97 -33.12
C ARG A 186 21.51 -6.78 -31.78
N LEU A 187 22.40 -7.72 -31.48
CA LEU A 187 23.38 -7.58 -30.41
C LEU A 187 24.61 -6.83 -30.94
N TYR A 188 25.02 -5.82 -30.17
CA TYR A 188 26.35 -5.19 -30.12
C TYR A 188 26.97 -4.70 -31.43
N GLN A 189 26.69 -3.43 -31.74
CA GLN A 189 27.60 -2.59 -32.50
C GLN A 189 28.29 -1.62 -31.54
N GLN A 190 29.13 -2.17 -30.65
CA GLN A 190 30.13 -1.37 -29.96
C GLN A 190 31.29 -1.19 -30.95
N LYS A 191 31.32 -0.01 -31.59
CA LYS A 191 32.52 0.48 -32.24
C LYS A 191 33.62 0.54 -31.18
N PHE A 192 34.49 -0.46 -31.18
CA PHE A 192 35.85 -0.22 -30.73
C PHE A 192 36.50 0.66 -31.81
N GLU A 193 36.53 1.97 -31.54
CA GLU A 193 37.63 2.79 -32.05
C GLU A 193 38.91 2.23 -31.43
N ASN A 194 39.51 1.26 -32.12
CA ASN A 194 40.92 0.98 -31.90
C ASN A 194 41.68 2.21 -32.35
N SER A 195 42.23 2.86 -31.33
CA SER A 195 43.32 3.79 -31.43
C SER A 195 44.31 3.34 -32.49
N LYS A 196 44.77 4.34 -33.25
CA LYS A 196 46.05 4.34 -33.94
C LYS A 196 47.17 4.14 -32.93
N GLU A 197 47.35 2.91 -32.44
CA GLU A 197 48.42 2.56 -31.52
C GLU A 197 48.78 1.09 -31.72
N ASP A 198 48.91 0.69 -32.98
CA ASP A 198 49.83 -0.39 -33.35
C ASP A 198 50.36 -0.15 -34.77
N MET A 199 51.02 1.00 -34.91
CA MET A 199 51.79 1.39 -36.09
C MET A 199 53.06 2.12 -35.62
N THR A 200 53.67 1.59 -34.56
CA THR A 200 54.83 2.20 -33.88
C THR A 200 56.01 1.25 -33.70
N ILE A 201 55.99 0.07 -34.32
CA ILE A 201 57.11 -0.90 -34.23
C ILE A 201 57.83 -1.14 -35.58
N VAL A 202 57.44 -0.48 -36.67
CA VAL A 202 58.19 -0.56 -37.94
C VAL A 202 58.81 0.79 -38.35
N GLN A 203 58.70 1.80 -37.49
CA GLN A 203 59.29 3.11 -37.71
C GLN A 203 60.58 3.34 -36.89
N ASP A 204 61.17 2.28 -36.32
CA ASP A 204 62.41 2.40 -35.53
C ASP A 204 63.67 1.86 -36.26
N ASP A 205 63.49 1.19 -37.39
CA ASP A 205 64.59 0.69 -38.22
C ASP A 205 65.06 1.69 -39.30
N LYS A 206 64.30 2.78 -39.51
CA LYS A 206 64.65 3.81 -40.50
C LYS A 206 65.43 4.98 -39.87
N GLU A 207 65.08 5.39 -38.65
CA GLU A 207 65.84 6.39 -37.88
C GLU A 207 67.17 5.85 -37.35
N SER A 208 67.26 4.55 -37.06
CA SER A 208 68.51 3.94 -36.57
C SER A 208 69.62 3.85 -37.64
N MET A 209 69.30 3.98 -38.93
CA MET A 209 70.33 4.06 -40.00
C MET A 209 70.79 5.50 -40.30
N GLU A 210 69.97 6.51 -40.03
CA GLU A 210 70.36 7.91 -40.23
C GLU A 210 71.29 8.41 -39.11
N ARG A 211 71.22 7.78 -37.91
CA ARG A 211 72.11 8.11 -36.78
C ARG A 211 73.46 7.39 -36.79
N LEU A 212 73.61 6.26 -37.49
CA LEU A 212 74.88 5.52 -37.58
C LEU A 212 75.76 5.93 -38.78
N VAL A 213 75.18 6.49 -39.84
CA VAL A 213 75.95 7.00 -41.00
C VAL A 213 76.49 8.42 -40.76
N ASN A 214 75.89 9.19 -39.85
CA ASN A 214 76.33 10.56 -39.54
C ASN A 214 77.25 10.69 -38.30
N SER A 215 77.62 9.58 -37.64
CA SER A 215 78.50 9.59 -36.46
C SER A 215 79.97 9.20 -36.74
N ARG A 216 80.39 9.06 -38.00
CA ARG A 216 81.76 8.64 -38.36
C ARG A 216 82.52 9.62 -39.25
N VAL A 217 82.30 10.93 -39.06
CA VAL A 217 83.08 11.98 -39.75
C VAL A 217 84.00 12.78 -38.81
N GLU A 218 83.90 12.67 -37.49
CA GLU A 218 84.80 13.40 -36.59
C GLU A 218 85.43 12.47 -35.57
N THR A 219 86.57 11.89 -35.95
CA THR A 219 87.76 11.57 -35.13
C THR A 219 88.55 10.50 -35.88
N PHE A 220 89.72 10.87 -36.41
CA PHE A 220 90.97 10.09 -36.51
C PHE A 220 91.87 10.80 -37.52
N GLY A 221 92.76 11.64 -37.00
CA GLY A 221 93.97 12.03 -37.72
C GLY A 221 95.04 10.95 -37.55
N ASN A 222 95.74 10.68 -38.66
CA ASN A 222 96.95 9.86 -38.83
C ASN A 222 96.71 8.35 -38.59
N GLU A 223 97.18 7.40 -39.41
CA GLU A 223 98.44 7.30 -40.14
C GLU A 223 98.28 6.29 -41.30
N GLU A 224 99.30 6.28 -42.16
CA GLU A 224 99.38 5.66 -43.48
C GLU A 224 99.53 4.11 -43.44
N TYR A 225 99.24 3.47 -44.58
CA TYR A 225 99.65 2.14 -45.06
C TYR A 225 98.75 0.88 -44.93
N THR A 226 98.61 0.27 -46.12
CA THR A 226 98.21 -1.12 -46.48
C THR A 226 96.74 -1.39 -46.76
N GLY A 227 96.45 -2.05 -47.90
CA GLY A 227 95.19 -2.79 -48.08
C GLY A 227 94.33 -2.50 -49.31
N ARG A 228 94.89 -2.13 -50.46
CA ARG A 228 94.15 -2.04 -51.75
C ARG A 228 93.76 -3.42 -52.27
N MET A 229 92.86 -4.12 -51.59
CA MET A 229 92.20 -5.33 -52.11
C MET A 229 90.85 -5.67 -51.47
N ASP A 230 90.43 -5.01 -50.39
CA ASP A 230 89.21 -5.39 -49.65
C ASP A 230 87.98 -4.50 -49.90
N ASP A 231 88.13 -3.27 -50.40
CA ASP A 231 87.00 -2.34 -50.62
C ASP A 231 85.97 -2.86 -51.64
N LYS A 232 86.42 -3.63 -52.64
CA LYS A 232 85.53 -4.23 -53.64
C LYS A 232 84.70 -5.38 -53.06
N LEU A 233 85.29 -6.16 -52.16
CA LEU A 233 84.61 -7.25 -51.45
C LEU A 233 83.63 -6.68 -50.42
N VAL A 234 84.01 -5.60 -49.72
CA VAL A 234 83.13 -4.88 -48.78
C VAL A 234 81.91 -4.29 -49.50
N LEU A 235 82.09 -3.62 -50.65
CA LEU A 235 80.98 -3.10 -51.45
C LEU A 235 80.04 -4.21 -51.96
N GLU A 236 80.58 -5.36 -52.35
CA GLU A 236 79.77 -6.49 -52.82
C GLU A 236 78.99 -7.15 -51.66
N ILE A 237 79.57 -7.19 -50.46
CA ILE A 237 78.92 -7.66 -49.23
C ILE A 237 77.82 -6.67 -48.79
N GLU A 238 78.09 -5.36 -48.82
CA GLU A 238 77.11 -4.32 -48.49
C GLU A 238 75.92 -4.32 -49.47
N GLN A 239 76.18 -4.51 -50.76
CA GLN A 239 75.12 -4.63 -51.77
C GLN A 239 74.28 -5.90 -51.55
N LYS A 240 74.91 -7.03 -51.21
CA LYS A 240 74.21 -8.27 -50.83
C LYS A 240 73.39 -8.09 -49.55
N LEU A 241 73.94 -7.44 -48.52
CA LEU A 241 73.23 -7.12 -47.28
C LEU A 241 72.04 -6.18 -47.52
N PHE A 242 72.18 -5.17 -48.38
CA PHE A 242 71.08 -4.29 -48.75
C PHE A 242 69.97 -5.05 -49.49
N SER A 243 70.35 -5.94 -50.41
CA SER A 243 69.39 -6.80 -51.11
C SER A 243 68.66 -7.77 -50.17
N GLN A 244 69.38 -8.39 -49.22
CA GLN A 244 68.81 -9.26 -48.20
C GLN A 244 67.93 -8.50 -47.21
N ARG A 245 68.31 -7.27 -46.83
CA ARG A 245 67.51 -6.42 -45.93
C ARG A 245 66.21 -5.99 -46.61
N LYS A 246 66.27 -5.66 -47.91
CA LYS A 246 65.07 -5.39 -48.72
C LYS A 246 64.16 -6.61 -48.78
N GLN A 247 64.71 -7.80 -49.08
CA GLN A 247 63.96 -9.06 -49.04
C GLN A 247 63.35 -9.35 -47.66
N SER A 248 64.10 -9.11 -46.58
CA SER A 248 63.65 -9.29 -45.20
C SER A 248 62.50 -8.34 -44.84
N SER A 249 62.56 -7.08 -45.29
CA SER A 249 61.46 -6.12 -45.11
C SER A 249 60.20 -6.51 -45.89
N GLU A 250 60.37 -7.04 -47.10
CA GLU A 250 59.27 -7.49 -47.94
C GLU A 250 58.63 -8.77 -47.38
N LEU A 251 59.43 -9.67 -46.81
CA LEU A 251 58.97 -10.83 -46.05
C LEU A 251 58.22 -10.40 -44.78
N ARG A 252 58.73 -9.43 -44.00
CA ARG A 252 58.01 -8.88 -42.83
C ARG A 252 56.65 -8.31 -43.21
N TYR A 253 56.56 -7.56 -44.30
CA TYR A 253 55.29 -7.04 -44.80
C TYR A 253 54.32 -8.17 -45.21
N LYS A 254 54.82 -9.20 -45.90
CA LYS A 254 54.02 -10.38 -46.26
C LYS A 254 53.54 -11.15 -45.01
N ILE A 255 54.40 -11.30 -44.01
CA ILE A 255 54.05 -11.94 -42.71
C ILE A 255 52.95 -11.14 -42.01
N GLY A 256 53.09 -9.82 -41.87
CA GLY A 256 52.06 -8.98 -41.23
C GLY A 256 50.72 -9.02 -41.97
N LYS A 257 50.74 -9.09 -43.31
CA LYS A 257 49.53 -9.29 -44.13
C LYS A 257 48.90 -10.67 -43.91
N LEU A 258 49.71 -11.72 -43.78
CA LEU A 258 49.21 -13.07 -43.49
C LEU A 258 48.66 -13.17 -42.06
N GLN A 259 49.28 -12.52 -41.07
CA GLN A 259 48.80 -12.48 -39.69
C GLN A 259 47.47 -11.73 -39.54
N SER A 260 47.26 -10.63 -40.26
CA SER A 260 45.98 -9.94 -40.26
C SER A 260 44.89 -10.76 -40.96
N GLN A 261 45.24 -11.48 -42.03
CA GLN A 261 44.33 -12.44 -42.68
C GLN A 261 43.99 -13.62 -41.75
N GLU A 262 44.98 -14.18 -41.04
CA GLU A 262 44.78 -15.24 -40.05
C GLU A 262 43.85 -14.78 -38.92
N LYS A 263 44.04 -13.56 -38.41
CA LYS A 263 43.16 -12.98 -37.38
C LYS A 263 41.71 -12.84 -37.86
N VAL A 264 41.50 -12.31 -39.06
CA VAL A 264 40.16 -12.20 -39.66
C VAL A 264 39.53 -13.57 -39.88
N LEU A 265 40.29 -14.55 -40.35
CA LEU A 265 39.81 -15.92 -40.54
C LEU A 265 39.48 -16.61 -39.21
N MET A 266 40.24 -16.36 -38.14
CA MET A 266 39.93 -16.86 -36.79
C MET A 266 38.65 -16.25 -36.23
N GLU A 267 38.45 -14.93 -36.39
CA GLU A 267 37.21 -14.26 -35.99
C GLU A 267 36.02 -14.81 -36.78
N GLU A 268 36.14 -14.99 -38.11
CA GLU A 268 35.12 -15.60 -38.96
C GLU A 268 34.83 -17.06 -38.58
N ALA A 269 35.87 -17.85 -38.28
CA ALA A 269 35.71 -19.22 -37.82
C ALA A 269 34.97 -19.28 -36.48
N SER A 270 35.31 -18.40 -35.53
CA SER A 270 34.61 -18.32 -34.24
C SER A 270 33.14 -17.93 -34.40
N ALA A 271 32.83 -17.00 -35.30
CA ALA A 271 31.45 -16.60 -35.61
C ALA A 271 30.65 -17.76 -36.23
N LYS A 272 31.25 -18.50 -37.18
CA LYS A 272 30.62 -19.68 -37.79
C LYS A 272 30.40 -20.82 -36.80
N VAL A 273 31.29 -21.01 -35.83
CA VAL A 273 31.08 -22.00 -34.76
C VAL A 273 29.88 -21.64 -33.89
N LEU A 274 29.72 -20.36 -33.54
CA LEU A 274 28.55 -19.89 -32.78
C LEU A 274 27.25 -20.02 -33.59
N GLU A 275 27.29 -19.71 -34.89
CA GLU A 275 26.14 -19.88 -35.79
C GLU A 275 25.74 -21.35 -35.94
N ALA A 276 26.73 -22.26 -36.08
CA ALA A 276 26.48 -23.69 -36.14
C ALA A 276 25.86 -24.23 -34.84
N GLN A 277 26.35 -23.78 -33.67
CA GLN A 277 25.78 -24.14 -32.37
C GLN A 277 24.33 -23.67 -32.24
N HIS A 278 24.02 -22.44 -32.67
CA HIS A 278 22.64 -21.92 -32.66
C HIS A 278 21.71 -22.75 -33.56
N LEU A 279 22.14 -23.06 -34.78
CA LEU A 279 21.35 -23.90 -35.71
C LEU A 279 21.14 -25.32 -35.17
N GLU A 280 22.13 -25.89 -34.48
CA GLU A 280 22.01 -27.21 -33.85
C GLU A 280 21.00 -27.20 -32.69
N GLU A 281 20.99 -26.14 -31.88
CA GLU A 281 19.98 -25.93 -30.82
C GLU A 281 18.57 -25.74 -31.37
N GLU A 282 18.41 -24.97 -32.46
CA GLU A 282 17.14 -24.80 -33.16
C GLU A 282 16.63 -26.12 -33.73
N HIS A 283 17.51 -26.89 -34.35
CA HIS A 283 17.17 -28.20 -34.91
C HIS A 283 16.72 -29.20 -33.83
N GLU A 284 17.40 -29.27 -32.69
CA GLU A 284 16.99 -30.12 -31.57
C GLU A 284 15.69 -29.66 -30.91
N SER A 285 15.46 -28.35 -30.87
CA SER A 285 14.19 -27.78 -30.39
C SER A 285 13.02 -28.14 -31.32
N LEU A 286 13.22 -28.02 -32.63
CA LEU A 286 12.23 -28.37 -33.64
C LEU A 286 11.93 -29.86 -33.65
N LYS A 287 12.97 -30.70 -33.55
CA LYS A 287 12.84 -32.16 -33.43
C LYS A 287 12.05 -32.57 -32.19
N SER A 288 12.28 -31.91 -31.05
CA SER A 288 11.48 -32.12 -29.83
C SER A 288 10.03 -31.69 -30.03
N ALA A 289 9.76 -30.55 -30.68
CA ALA A 289 8.41 -30.08 -30.95
C ALA A 289 7.62 -31.01 -31.89
N VAL A 290 8.29 -31.54 -32.92
CA VAL A 290 7.73 -32.58 -33.81
C VAL A 290 7.39 -33.84 -33.02
N GLN A 291 8.30 -34.31 -32.17
CA GLN A 291 8.06 -35.50 -31.33
C GLN A 291 6.83 -35.33 -30.42
N ILE A 292 6.61 -34.12 -29.87
CA ILE A 292 5.46 -33.80 -29.02
C ILE A 292 4.16 -33.73 -29.85
N ALA A 293 4.20 -33.13 -31.04
CA ALA A 293 3.02 -32.96 -31.89
C ALA A 293 2.47 -34.28 -32.46
N PHE A 294 3.31 -35.31 -32.56
CA PHE A 294 2.95 -36.64 -33.05
C PHE A 294 2.75 -37.67 -31.91
N ASP A 295 2.77 -37.26 -30.64
CA ASP A 295 2.52 -38.15 -29.51
C ASP A 295 1.07 -38.08 -29.02
N ASP A 296 0.32 -39.15 -29.25
CA ASP A 296 -1.06 -39.32 -28.78
C ASP A 296 -1.13 -40.02 -27.40
N GLN A 297 0.02 -40.47 -26.86
CA GLN A 297 0.08 -41.32 -25.67
C GLN A 297 0.19 -40.53 -24.36
N ASN A 298 0.90 -39.39 -24.36
CA ASN A 298 1.11 -38.58 -23.16
C ASN A 298 0.24 -37.31 -23.16
N SER A 299 -0.19 -36.88 -21.97
CA SER A 299 -0.97 -35.65 -21.82
C SER A 299 -0.10 -34.39 -21.99
N ALA A 300 -0.73 -33.26 -22.31
CA ALA A 300 -0.06 -31.96 -22.36
C ALA A 300 0.69 -31.63 -21.05
N ASP A 301 0.11 -32.00 -19.90
CA ASP A 301 0.71 -31.79 -18.58
C ASP A 301 2.04 -32.54 -18.40
N PHE A 302 2.19 -33.73 -18.97
CA PHE A 302 3.44 -34.51 -18.94
C PHE A 302 4.58 -33.78 -19.67
N TYR A 303 4.28 -33.21 -20.84
CA TYR A 303 5.26 -32.45 -21.62
C TYR A 303 5.62 -31.12 -20.97
N ILE A 304 4.64 -30.44 -20.36
CA ILE A 304 4.88 -29.24 -19.56
C ILE A 304 5.82 -29.56 -18.39
N ALA A 305 5.59 -30.67 -17.67
CA ALA A 305 6.47 -31.11 -16.60
C ALA A 305 7.90 -31.40 -17.09
N GLN A 306 8.07 -32.08 -18.23
CA GLN A 306 9.39 -32.38 -18.79
C GLN A 306 10.14 -31.11 -19.24
N VAL A 307 9.44 -30.15 -19.86
CA VAL A 307 10.04 -28.87 -20.24
C VAL A 307 10.44 -28.07 -19.01
N ASN A 308 9.59 -28.03 -17.98
CA ASN A 308 9.91 -27.37 -16.71
C ASN A 308 11.15 -27.99 -16.05
N GLU A 309 11.28 -29.32 -16.05
CA GLU A 309 12.47 -29.99 -15.52
C GLU A 309 13.76 -29.62 -16.29
N ARG A 310 13.69 -29.53 -17.64
CA ARG A 310 14.81 -29.06 -18.46
C ARG A 310 15.14 -27.59 -18.19
N VAL A 311 14.14 -26.73 -18.00
CA VAL A 311 14.30 -25.32 -17.64
C VAL A 311 14.97 -25.21 -16.27
N ASP A 312 14.56 -26.00 -15.29
CA ASP A 312 15.15 -26.02 -13.95
C ASP A 312 16.58 -26.57 -13.94
N ALA A 313 16.88 -27.56 -14.77
CA ALA A 313 18.26 -28.03 -14.97
C ALA A 313 19.16 -26.94 -15.57
N ARG A 314 18.66 -26.21 -16.60
CA ARG A 314 19.39 -25.06 -17.19
C ARG A 314 19.56 -23.92 -16.19
N ARG A 315 18.53 -23.60 -15.40
CA ARG A 315 18.57 -22.58 -14.33
C ARG A 315 19.64 -22.91 -13.30
N ARG A 316 19.73 -24.17 -12.86
CA ARG A 316 20.80 -24.64 -11.94
C ARG A 316 22.19 -24.49 -12.55
N ARG A 317 22.37 -24.80 -13.84
CA ARG A 317 23.64 -24.63 -14.54
C ARG A 317 24.05 -23.16 -14.64
N LEU A 318 23.09 -22.26 -14.91
CA LEU A 318 23.33 -20.82 -14.93
C LEU A 318 23.78 -20.31 -13.56
N MET A 319 23.11 -20.71 -12.47
CA MET A 319 23.53 -20.35 -11.11
C MET A 319 24.95 -20.85 -10.79
N HIS A 320 25.33 -22.05 -11.25
CA HIS A 320 26.68 -22.56 -11.08
C HIS A 320 27.72 -21.73 -11.86
N LEU A 321 27.44 -21.42 -13.13
CA LEU A 321 28.31 -20.57 -13.97
C LEU A 321 28.46 -19.16 -13.39
N GLU A 322 27.38 -18.60 -12.85
CA GLU A 322 27.40 -17.31 -12.16
C GLU A 322 28.29 -17.35 -10.91
N ALA A 323 28.19 -18.42 -10.11
CA ALA A 323 29.08 -18.64 -8.97
C ALA A 323 30.55 -18.80 -9.40
N GLU A 324 30.83 -19.53 -10.49
CA GLU A 324 32.18 -19.64 -11.07
C GLU A 324 32.71 -18.28 -11.54
N LEU A 325 31.91 -17.48 -12.23
CA LEU A 325 32.29 -16.12 -12.66
C LEU A 325 32.60 -15.23 -11.46
N ASP A 326 31.78 -15.28 -10.42
CA ASP A 326 32.00 -14.56 -9.17
C ASP A 326 33.35 -14.88 -8.53
N THR A 327 33.79 -16.14 -8.58
CA THR A 327 35.09 -16.56 -8.03
C THR A 327 36.27 -15.97 -8.79
N VAL A 328 36.10 -15.63 -10.07
CA VAL A 328 37.13 -15.03 -10.91
C VAL A 328 37.08 -13.49 -10.86
N ILE A 329 35.89 -12.92 -10.84
CA ILE A 329 35.67 -11.47 -10.87
C ILE A 329 36.09 -10.81 -9.55
N LYS A 330 35.68 -11.34 -8.39
CA LYS A 330 35.99 -10.77 -7.07
C LYS A 330 37.49 -10.54 -6.82
N PRO A 331 38.40 -11.52 -7.05
CA PRO A 331 39.83 -11.29 -6.85
C PRO A 331 40.43 -10.32 -7.88
N LEU A 332 39.90 -10.26 -9.10
CA LEU A 332 40.33 -9.29 -10.11
C LEU A 332 39.92 -7.86 -9.73
N GLU A 333 38.72 -7.67 -9.18
CA GLU A 333 38.25 -6.39 -8.66
C GLU A 333 39.06 -5.94 -7.45
N GLU A 334 39.40 -6.86 -6.54
CA GLU A 334 40.26 -6.55 -5.40
C GLU A 334 41.69 -6.15 -5.84
N LYS A 335 42.23 -6.85 -6.84
CA LYS A 335 43.51 -6.50 -7.46
C LYS A 335 43.45 -5.14 -8.17
N LYS A 336 42.37 -4.84 -8.88
CA LYS A 336 42.13 -3.51 -9.47
C LYS A 336 42.10 -2.43 -8.39
N ARG A 337 41.31 -2.62 -7.32
CA ARG A 337 41.20 -1.69 -6.19
C ARG A 337 42.55 -1.44 -5.50
N SER A 338 43.36 -2.48 -5.29
CA SER A 338 44.69 -2.33 -4.68
C SER A 338 45.68 -1.57 -5.56
N LEU A 339 45.67 -1.81 -6.88
CA LEU A 339 46.49 -1.07 -7.84
C LEU A 339 46.04 0.39 -7.96
N GLU A 340 44.73 0.66 -7.99
CA GLU A 340 44.17 2.01 -7.99
C GLU A 340 44.57 2.77 -6.73
N LYS A 341 44.46 2.15 -5.55
CA LYS A 341 44.94 2.74 -4.28
C LYS A 341 46.44 3.09 -4.34
N ALA A 342 47.27 2.21 -4.89
CA ALA A 342 48.71 2.46 -5.04
C ALA A 342 49.02 3.58 -6.05
N LEU A 343 48.28 3.66 -7.15
CA LEU A 343 48.43 4.71 -8.17
C LEU A 343 48.05 6.09 -7.62
N TYR A 344 46.91 6.17 -6.91
CA TYR A 344 46.37 7.44 -6.43
C TYR A 344 47.02 7.93 -5.14
N ALA A 345 47.79 7.10 -4.43
CA ALA A 345 48.57 7.51 -3.24
C ALA A 345 49.53 8.70 -3.50
N THR A 346 49.91 8.94 -4.76
CA THR A 346 50.79 10.05 -5.17
C THR A 346 50.04 11.36 -5.48
N LYS A 347 48.70 11.37 -5.54
CA LYS A 347 47.89 12.56 -5.91
C LYS A 347 46.70 12.77 -4.95
N PRO A 348 46.71 13.79 -4.08
CA PRO A 348 45.71 13.97 -3.02
C PRO A 348 44.27 14.17 -3.53
N GLU A 349 44.07 14.91 -4.62
CA GLU A 349 42.74 15.12 -5.24
C GLU A 349 42.12 13.82 -5.77
N ALA A 350 42.96 12.87 -6.20
CA ALA A 350 42.50 11.60 -6.72
C ALA A 350 42.12 10.61 -5.60
N VAL A 351 42.76 10.72 -4.44
CA VAL A 351 42.38 9.96 -3.23
C VAL A 351 41.00 10.37 -2.73
N GLU A 352 40.66 11.66 -2.75
CA GLU A 352 39.31 12.12 -2.36
C GLU A 352 38.22 11.63 -3.32
N LYS A 353 38.48 11.65 -4.64
CA LYS A 353 37.55 11.09 -5.64
C LYS A 353 37.37 9.58 -5.46
N LEU A 354 38.44 8.85 -5.15
CA LEU A 354 38.40 7.42 -4.86
C LEU A 354 37.56 7.11 -3.60
N LYS A 355 37.67 7.94 -2.55
CA LYS A 355 36.84 7.78 -1.33
C LYS A 355 35.36 7.91 -1.65
N LYS A 356 34.96 8.97 -2.39
CA LYS A 356 33.57 9.16 -2.82
C LYS A 356 33.07 8.02 -3.69
N LEU A 357 33.91 7.49 -4.59
CA LEU A 357 33.55 6.34 -5.41
C LEU A 357 33.27 5.10 -4.54
N ASN A 358 34.10 4.83 -3.52
CA ASN A 358 33.88 3.71 -2.60
C ASN A 358 32.62 3.89 -1.75
N GLU A 359 32.30 5.14 -1.33
CA GLU A 359 31.05 5.45 -0.64
C GLU A 359 29.83 5.12 -1.52
N ILE A 360 29.86 5.54 -2.79
CA ILE A 360 28.80 5.21 -3.76
C ILE A 360 28.73 3.71 -4.04
N GLU A 361 29.85 3.00 -4.16
CA GLU A 361 29.86 1.54 -4.33
C GLU A 361 29.23 0.83 -3.12
N LEU A 362 29.49 1.31 -1.91
CA LEU A 362 28.87 0.77 -0.70
C LEU A 362 27.36 1.05 -0.68
N GLU A 363 26.95 2.28 -1.00
CA GLU A 363 25.53 2.65 -1.12
C GLU A 363 24.83 1.77 -2.17
N LEU A 364 25.46 1.53 -3.32
CA LEU A 364 24.94 0.66 -4.37
C LEU A 364 24.70 -0.76 -3.84
N GLU A 365 25.67 -1.35 -3.13
CA GLU A 365 25.52 -2.69 -2.56
C GLU A 365 24.37 -2.75 -1.54
N THR A 366 24.23 -1.71 -0.70
CA THR A 366 23.12 -1.63 0.26
C THR A 366 21.77 -1.57 -0.46
N VAL A 367 21.63 -0.73 -1.50
CA VAL A 367 20.39 -0.61 -2.27
C VAL A 367 20.09 -1.92 -3.02
N LEU A 368 21.08 -2.60 -3.57
CA LEU A 368 20.88 -3.91 -4.22
C LEU A 368 20.39 -4.97 -3.22
N SER A 369 20.93 -4.97 -2.00
CA SER A 369 20.45 -5.88 -0.93
C SER A 369 19.01 -5.56 -0.51
N GLU A 370 18.64 -4.28 -0.46
CA GLU A 370 17.27 -3.85 -0.16
C GLU A 370 16.29 -4.25 -1.26
N ILE A 371 16.66 -4.07 -2.54
CA ILE A 371 15.84 -4.49 -3.69
C ILE A 371 15.56 -5.99 -3.60
N ARG A 372 16.58 -6.83 -3.38
CA ARG A 372 16.40 -8.29 -3.22
C ARG A 372 15.42 -8.63 -2.09
N ASN A 373 15.56 -7.99 -0.93
CA ASN A 373 14.65 -8.21 0.19
C ASN A 373 13.20 -7.82 -0.16
N ARG A 374 13.02 -6.69 -0.85
CA ARG A 374 11.69 -6.21 -1.28
C ARG A 374 11.06 -7.10 -2.35
N GLU A 375 11.86 -7.65 -3.26
CA GLU A 375 11.41 -8.64 -4.25
C GLU A 375 10.95 -9.94 -3.57
N GLU A 376 11.69 -10.42 -2.57
CA GLU A 376 11.29 -11.59 -1.77
C GLU A 376 9.99 -11.34 -0.99
N GLU A 377 9.84 -10.16 -0.35
CA GLU A 377 8.59 -9.75 0.30
C GLU A 377 7.43 -9.71 -0.68
N HIS A 378 7.64 -9.10 -1.85
CA HIS A 378 6.62 -9.03 -2.90
C HIS A 378 6.20 -10.42 -3.38
N SER A 379 7.16 -11.34 -3.54
CA SER A 379 6.88 -12.73 -3.91
C SER A 379 6.04 -13.45 -2.85
N LYS A 380 6.39 -13.30 -1.56
CA LYS A 380 5.62 -13.86 -0.44
C LYS A 380 4.19 -13.31 -0.39
N LEU A 381 4.03 -11.99 -0.45
CA LEU A 381 2.72 -11.34 -0.43
C LEU A 381 1.85 -11.72 -1.64
N SER A 382 2.47 -11.91 -2.81
CA SER A 382 1.76 -12.36 -4.01
C SER A 382 1.25 -13.80 -3.86
N ALA A 383 2.05 -14.69 -3.29
CA ALA A 383 1.64 -16.06 -2.99
C ALA A 383 0.50 -16.09 -1.95
N ASP A 384 0.59 -15.28 -0.90
CA ASP A 384 -0.45 -15.18 0.12
C ASP A 384 -1.77 -14.65 -0.46
N LEU A 385 -1.70 -13.69 -1.40
CA LEU A 385 -2.86 -13.16 -2.10
C LEU A 385 -3.54 -14.23 -2.97
N GLU A 386 -2.77 -15.11 -3.61
CA GLU A 386 -3.30 -16.20 -4.43
C GLU A 386 -3.99 -17.29 -3.59
N ILE A 387 -3.50 -17.53 -2.37
CA ILE A 387 -4.09 -18.49 -1.41
C ILE A 387 -5.39 -17.95 -0.79
N GLN A 388 -5.57 -16.63 -0.71
CA GLN A 388 -6.77 -16.06 -0.11
C GLN A 388 -8.06 -16.45 -0.87
N PRO A 389 -9.11 -16.90 -0.17
CA PRO A 389 -10.38 -17.19 -0.81
C PRO A 389 -10.93 -15.92 -1.46
N LYS A 390 -11.23 -15.99 -2.75
CA LYS A 390 -11.75 -14.85 -3.52
C LYS A 390 -13.06 -14.36 -2.90
N LEU A 391 -12.97 -13.28 -2.13
CA LEU A 391 -14.12 -12.62 -1.52
C LEU A 391 -15.07 -12.16 -2.63
N ALA A 392 -16.37 -12.18 -2.33
CA ALA A 392 -17.36 -11.70 -3.27
C ALA A 392 -17.04 -10.23 -3.64
N PRO A 393 -17.29 -9.82 -4.90
CA PRO A 393 -17.01 -8.45 -5.33
C PRO A 393 -17.67 -7.44 -4.39
N ARG A 394 -16.98 -6.33 -4.07
CA ARG A 394 -17.51 -5.24 -3.23
C ARG A 394 -18.94 -4.83 -3.59
N ARG A 395 -19.28 -4.84 -4.88
CA ARG A 395 -20.62 -4.55 -5.41
C ARG A 395 -21.71 -5.47 -4.82
N SER A 396 -21.41 -6.75 -4.62
CA SER A 396 -22.33 -7.72 -4.02
C SER A 396 -22.64 -7.36 -2.56
N TYR A 397 -21.61 -7.03 -1.76
CA TYR A 397 -21.80 -6.59 -0.38
C TYR A 397 -22.60 -5.29 -0.31
N ILE A 398 -22.28 -4.31 -1.17
CA ILE A 398 -23.03 -3.05 -1.24
C ILE A 398 -24.49 -3.32 -1.58
N GLN A 399 -24.78 -4.16 -2.58
CA GLN A 399 -26.15 -4.49 -2.95
C GLN A 399 -26.90 -5.15 -1.79
N ARG A 400 -26.27 -6.13 -1.11
CA ARG A 400 -26.87 -6.80 0.05
C ARG A 400 -27.14 -5.83 1.20
N ILE A 401 -26.20 -4.92 1.49
CA ILE A 401 -26.39 -3.88 2.50
C ILE A 401 -27.55 -2.97 2.10
N THR A 402 -27.64 -2.54 0.84
CA THR A 402 -28.75 -1.69 0.39
C THR A 402 -30.11 -2.39 0.47
N GLU A 403 -30.17 -3.70 0.21
CA GLU A 403 -31.38 -4.50 0.36
C GLU A 403 -31.78 -4.63 1.83
N ILE A 404 -30.82 -4.89 2.74
CA ILE A 404 -31.05 -4.92 4.18
C ILE A 404 -31.59 -3.57 4.66
N THR A 405 -30.97 -2.46 4.25
CA THR A 405 -31.43 -1.11 4.63
C THR A 405 -32.85 -0.83 4.12
N LYS A 406 -33.17 -1.26 2.89
CA LYS A 406 -34.53 -1.09 2.34
C LYS A 406 -35.56 -1.91 3.13
N ASN A 407 -35.20 -3.13 3.53
CA ASN A 407 -36.08 -3.98 4.33
C ASN A 407 -36.26 -3.44 5.75
N SER A 408 -35.20 -2.93 6.39
CA SER A 408 -35.30 -2.27 7.70
C SER A 408 -36.32 -1.12 7.67
N ARG A 409 -36.24 -0.24 6.68
CA ARG A 409 -37.21 0.87 6.54
C ARG A 409 -38.65 0.42 6.35
N LYS A 410 -38.87 -0.70 5.64
CA LYS A 410 -40.20 -1.29 5.50
C LYS A 410 -40.70 -1.85 6.83
N GLN A 411 -39.83 -2.54 7.56
CA GLN A 411 -40.13 -3.06 8.88
C GLN A 411 -40.49 -1.93 9.85
N ASP A 412 -39.77 -0.81 9.84
CA ASP A 412 -40.08 0.35 10.69
C ASP A 412 -41.49 0.90 10.41
N ALA A 413 -41.85 1.06 9.13
CA ALA A 413 -43.20 1.50 8.74
C ALA A 413 -44.29 0.48 9.13
N ASP A 414 -44.01 -0.82 8.98
CA ASP A 414 -44.92 -1.87 9.39
C ASP A 414 -45.09 -1.92 10.91
N ILE A 415 -44.01 -1.71 11.69
CA ILE A 415 -44.04 -1.61 13.15
C ILE A 415 -44.89 -0.42 13.59
N GLU A 416 -44.68 0.77 12.99
CA GLU A 416 -45.49 1.95 13.30
C GLU A 416 -46.99 1.70 13.06
N ARG A 417 -47.33 1.03 11.95
CA ARG A 417 -48.72 0.62 11.67
C ARG A 417 -49.25 -0.34 12.74
N ILE A 418 -48.50 -1.40 13.07
CA ILE A 418 -48.92 -2.38 14.09
C ILE A 418 -49.11 -1.70 15.45
N LEU A 419 -48.24 -0.75 15.82
CA LEU A 419 -48.36 0.01 17.06
C LEU A 419 -49.64 0.85 17.09
N LYS A 420 -49.97 1.50 15.96
CA LYS A 420 -51.23 2.25 15.83
C LYS A 420 -52.44 1.35 15.95
N GLU A 421 -52.49 0.24 15.21
CA GLU A 421 -53.57 -0.74 15.26
C GLU A 421 -53.72 -1.34 16.66
N THR A 422 -52.60 -1.67 17.33
CA THR A 422 -52.62 -2.18 18.72
C THR A 422 -53.18 -1.15 19.69
N ARG A 423 -52.85 0.14 19.51
CA ARG A 423 -53.39 1.22 20.33
C ARG A 423 -54.89 1.40 20.10
N GLU A 424 -55.35 1.31 18.86
CA GLU A 424 -56.77 1.37 18.51
C GLU A 424 -57.54 0.20 19.13
N LEU A 425 -57.02 -1.03 19.04
CA LEU A 425 -57.60 -2.21 19.67
C LEU A 425 -57.65 -2.08 21.20
N GLN A 426 -56.62 -1.52 21.83
CA GLN A 426 -56.63 -1.29 23.28
C GLN A 426 -57.73 -0.28 23.69
N LEU A 427 -57.92 0.78 22.90
CA LEU A 427 -58.98 1.77 23.14
C LEU A 427 -60.38 1.15 22.94
N GLU A 428 -60.55 0.32 21.91
CA GLU A 428 -61.81 -0.40 21.69
C GLU A 428 -62.09 -1.40 22.81
N SER A 429 -61.10 -2.17 23.24
CA SER A 429 -61.20 -3.10 24.38
C SER A 429 -61.63 -2.37 25.65
N ASN A 430 -60.97 -1.26 25.99
CA ASN A 430 -61.33 -0.46 27.17
C ASN A 430 -62.75 0.12 27.04
N SER A 431 -63.12 0.61 25.86
CA SER A 431 -64.47 1.13 25.59
C SER A 431 -65.54 0.06 25.78
N ILE A 432 -65.33 -1.15 25.27
CA ILE A 432 -66.25 -2.28 25.44
C ILE A 432 -66.34 -2.68 26.92
N GLN A 433 -65.21 -2.74 27.63
CA GLN A 433 -65.19 -3.08 29.06
C GLN A 433 -65.94 -2.04 29.90
N GLU A 434 -65.71 -0.75 29.67
CA GLU A 434 -66.47 0.32 30.34
C GLU A 434 -67.97 0.24 30.05
N ARG A 435 -68.32 -0.01 28.79
CA ARG A 435 -69.71 -0.14 28.36
C ARG A 435 -70.38 -1.35 29.01
N LEU A 436 -69.67 -2.48 29.12
CA LEU A 436 -70.11 -3.67 29.84
C LEU A 436 -70.35 -3.38 31.32
N HIS A 437 -69.41 -2.73 32.01
CA HIS A 437 -69.57 -2.37 33.43
C HIS A 437 -70.78 -1.45 33.65
N ARG A 438 -70.97 -0.43 32.80
CA ARG A 438 -72.12 0.48 32.90
C ARG A 438 -73.45 -0.25 32.65
N THR A 439 -73.53 -1.07 31.61
CA THR A 439 -74.75 -1.83 31.31
C THR A 439 -75.06 -2.85 32.40
N TYR A 440 -74.05 -3.58 32.89
CA TYR A 440 -74.23 -4.52 33.99
C TYR A 440 -74.72 -3.82 35.26
N ALA A 441 -74.14 -2.68 35.65
CA ALA A 441 -74.58 -1.93 36.83
C ALA A 441 -76.07 -1.52 36.76
N VAL A 442 -76.56 -1.15 35.58
CA VAL A 442 -77.99 -0.82 35.37
C VAL A 442 -78.87 -2.08 35.45
N VAL A 443 -78.45 -3.17 34.81
CA VAL A 443 -79.20 -4.44 34.82
C VAL A 443 -79.22 -5.04 36.24
N ASP A 444 -78.09 -5.03 36.94
CA ASP A 444 -77.96 -5.51 38.32
C ASP A 444 -78.90 -4.74 39.25
N GLU A 445 -78.89 -3.40 39.22
CA GLU A 445 -79.76 -2.57 40.06
C GLU A 445 -81.26 -2.77 39.72
N THR A 446 -81.61 -2.87 38.43
CA THR A 446 -83.02 -3.07 38.02
C THR A 446 -83.55 -4.44 38.43
N VAL A 447 -82.78 -5.51 38.20
CA VAL A 447 -83.16 -6.87 38.59
C VAL A 447 -83.15 -7.02 40.11
N PHE A 448 -82.23 -6.36 40.82
CA PHE A 448 -82.19 -6.34 42.28
C PHE A 448 -83.44 -5.70 42.90
N ARG A 449 -83.97 -4.63 42.30
CA ARG A 449 -85.24 -4.01 42.74
C ARG A 449 -86.43 -4.95 42.56
N GLU A 450 -86.50 -5.69 41.47
CA GLU A 450 -87.57 -6.67 41.24
C GLU A 450 -87.43 -7.91 42.13
N ALA A 451 -86.20 -8.33 42.43
CA ALA A 451 -85.92 -9.41 43.38
C ALA A 451 -86.41 -9.14 44.81
N LYS A 452 -86.54 -7.86 45.20
CA LYS A 452 -87.14 -7.48 46.48
C LYS A 452 -88.65 -7.73 46.53
N LYS A 453 -89.34 -7.78 45.38
CA LYS A 453 -90.81 -7.84 45.28
C LYS A 453 -91.37 -9.26 45.15
N ASP A 454 -90.72 -10.14 44.38
CA ASP A 454 -91.23 -11.46 44.00
C ASP A 454 -90.15 -12.57 44.15
N PRO A 455 -90.47 -13.77 44.68
CA PRO A 455 -89.58 -14.94 44.62
C PRO A 455 -89.01 -15.25 43.22
N VAL A 456 -89.76 -15.04 42.13
CA VAL A 456 -89.24 -15.25 40.76
C VAL A 456 -88.11 -14.26 40.44
N GLY A 457 -88.24 -13.00 40.87
CA GLY A 457 -87.20 -11.99 40.73
C GLY A 457 -85.90 -12.35 41.47
N ARG A 458 -86.00 -13.01 42.64
CA ARG A 458 -84.81 -13.49 43.37
C ARG A 458 -84.07 -14.58 42.61
N GLN A 459 -84.79 -15.47 41.95
CA GLN A 459 -84.19 -16.51 41.13
C GLN A 459 -83.51 -15.90 39.89
N ALA A 460 -84.16 -14.92 39.25
CA ALA A 460 -83.58 -14.18 38.13
C ALA A 460 -82.30 -13.42 38.53
N TYR A 461 -82.29 -12.77 39.70
CA TYR A 461 -81.10 -12.09 40.22
C TYR A 461 -79.93 -13.04 40.45
N LYS A 462 -80.16 -14.19 41.10
CA LYS A 462 -79.13 -15.22 41.29
C LYS A 462 -78.56 -15.73 39.97
N LEU A 463 -79.41 -15.92 38.96
CA LEU A 463 -78.97 -16.32 37.62
C LEU A 463 -78.14 -15.22 36.96
N LEU A 464 -78.54 -13.95 37.06
CA LEU A 464 -77.79 -12.82 36.51
C LEU A 464 -76.39 -12.71 37.11
N THR A 465 -76.28 -12.72 38.44
CA THR A 465 -74.97 -12.64 39.12
C THR A 465 -74.11 -13.85 38.78
N GLY A 466 -74.69 -15.06 38.80
CA GLY A 466 -73.97 -16.28 38.43
C GLY A 466 -73.49 -16.29 36.97
N ILE A 467 -74.26 -15.72 36.04
CA ILE A 467 -73.81 -15.53 34.65
C ILE A 467 -72.63 -14.55 34.60
N HIS A 468 -72.71 -13.42 35.29
CA HIS A 468 -71.63 -12.42 35.29
C HIS A 468 -70.32 -12.98 35.88
N GLU A 469 -70.39 -13.64 37.04
CA GLU A 469 -69.26 -14.33 37.67
C GLU A 469 -68.68 -15.42 36.74
N SER A 470 -69.54 -16.19 36.06
CA SER A 470 -69.06 -17.21 35.12
C SER A 470 -68.30 -16.63 33.93
N PHE A 471 -68.75 -15.49 33.38
CA PHE A 471 -68.05 -14.80 32.30
C PHE A 471 -66.74 -14.16 32.76
N GLU A 472 -66.70 -13.62 33.98
CA GLU A 472 -65.47 -13.11 34.59
C GLU A 472 -64.44 -14.24 34.74
N HIS A 473 -64.84 -15.39 35.29
CA HIS A 473 -63.98 -16.58 35.37
C HIS A 473 -63.51 -17.10 34.01
N ILE A 474 -64.35 -17.04 32.98
CA ILE A 474 -63.97 -17.41 31.61
C ILE A 474 -62.93 -16.43 31.06
N SER A 475 -63.16 -15.12 31.23
CA SER A 475 -62.23 -14.07 30.79
C SER A 475 -60.85 -14.24 31.43
N ASP A 476 -60.79 -14.41 32.75
CA ASP A 476 -59.53 -14.62 33.48
C ASP A 476 -58.79 -15.87 33.02
N LYS A 477 -59.52 -16.97 32.81
CA LYS A 477 -58.92 -18.21 32.29
C LYS A 477 -58.34 -18.02 30.90
N ILE A 478 -59.05 -17.34 29.99
CA ILE A 478 -58.55 -17.05 28.64
C ILE A 478 -57.26 -16.22 28.72
N LEU A 479 -57.23 -15.15 29.53
CA LEU A 479 -56.03 -14.33 29.72
C LEU A 479 -54.86 -15.12 30.30
N SER A 480 -55.12 -16.01 31.26
CA SER A 480 -54.09 -16.90 31.83
C SER A 480 -53.55 -17.91 30.80
N ILE A 481 -54.42 -18.47 29.96
CA ILE A 481 -54.04 -19.38 28.87
C ILE A 481 -53.17 -18.63 27.86
N ASP A 482 -53.54 -17.41 27.47
CA ASP A 482 -52.77 -16.59 26.52
C ASP A 482 -51.39 -16.21 27.08
N ARG A 483 -51.28 -15.98 28.39
CA ARG A 483 -49.98 -15.77 29.05
C ARG A 483 -49.12 -17.02 28.98
N VAL A 484 -49.65 -18.17 29.41
CA VAL A 484 -48.92 -19.44 29.37
C VAL A 484 -48.52 -19.80 27.93
N ARG A 485 -49.40 -19.56 26.96
CA ARG A 485 -49.11 -19.82 25.53
C ARG A 485 -47.95 -18.97 25.01
N ARG A 486 -47.87 -17.70 25.41
CA ARG A 486 -46.73 -16.83 25.09
C ARG A 486 -45.43 -17.35 25.72
N GLU A 487 -45.48 -17.73 26.99
CA GLU A 487 -44.33 -18.32 27.70
C GLU A 487 -43.86 -19.62 27.01
N VAL A 488 -44.78 -20.51 26.61
CA VAL A 488 -44.47 -21.73 25.84
C VAL A 488 -43.77 -21.39 24.53
N GLY A 489 -44.31 -20.44 23.75
CA GLY A 489 -43.69 -20.01 22.50
C GLY A 489 -42.28 -19.43 22.70
N GLU A 490 -42.06 -18.68 23.79
CA GLU A 490 -40.72 -18.19 24.15
C GLU A 490 -39.75 -19.33 24.49
N TYR A 491 -40.20 -20.35 25.24
CA TYR A 491 -39.39 -21.52 25.55
C TYR A 491 -39.08 -22.34 24.29
N GLU A 492 -40.04 -22.52 23.39
CA GLU A 492 -39.84 -23.19 22.10
C GLU A 492 -38.85 -22.44 21.20
N ALA A 493 -38.91 -21.10 21.17
CA ALA A 493 -37.96 -20.26 20.45
C ALA A 493 -36.55 -20.38 21.04
N LYS A 494 -36.42 -20.36 22.38
CA LYS A 494 -35.14 -20.59 23.07
C LYS A 494 -34.58 -21.98 22.79
N LEU A 495 -35.43 -23.01 22.80
CA LEU A 495 -35.03 -24.38 22.48
C LEU A 495 -34.52 -24.49 21.04
N SER A 496 -35.22 -23.85 20.09
CA SER A 496 -34.83 -23.82 18.68
C SER A 496 -33.52 -23.06 18.45
N ALA A 497 -33.30 -21.96 19.18
CA ALA A 497 -32.05 -21.21 19.15
C ALA A 497 -30.87 -22.03 19.73
N LEU A 498 -31.10 -22.79 20.80
CA LEU A 498 -30.10 -23.71 21.36
C LEU A 498 -29.81 -24.89 20.44
N ALA A 499 -30.84 -25.44 19.78
CA ALA A 499 -30.68 -26.55 18.83
C ALA A 499 -29.92 -26.13 17.56
N SER A 500 -30.14 -24.89 17.08
CA SER A 500 -29.42 -24.35 15.91
C SER A 500 -27.98 -23.93 16.23
N ARG A 501 -27.69 -23.67 17.52
CA ARG A 501 -26.33 -23.48 18.01
C ARG A 501 -25.62 -24.84 18.05
N SER A 502 -25.04 -25.25 16.93
CA SER A 502 -24.21 -26.44 16.87
C SER A 502 -22.96 -26.21 17.72
N PHE A 503 -22.99 -26.64 18.99
CA PHE A 503 -21.77 -26.87 19.71
C PHE A 503 -21.07 -28.03 19.03
N ASN A 504 -19.94 -27.75 18.39
CA ASN A 504 -19.14 -28.76 17.73
C ASN A 504 -18.40 -29.52 18.84
N ILE A 505 -19.13 -30.42 19.52
CA ILE A 505 -18.67 -31.18 20.68
C ILE A 505 -17.38 -31.90 20.34
N ASP A 506 -17.24 -32.40 19.12
CA ASP A 506 -16.04 -33.05 18.62
C ASP A 506 -14.83 -32.10 18.59
N LYS A 507 -15.02 -30.84 18.21
CA LYS A 507 -13.96 -29.82 18.23
C LYS A 507 -13.58 -29.42 19.65
N LEU A 508 -14.57 -29.26 20.54
CA LEU A 508 -14.31 -28.95 21.94
C LEU A 508 -13.60 -30.12 22.66
N GLN A 509 -13.95 -31.35 22.31
CA GLN A 509 -13.29 -32.57 22.78
C GLN A 509 -11.84 -32.62 22.28
N ALA A 510 -11.60 -32.33 21.00
CA ALA A 510 -10.26 -32.28 20.43
C ALA A 510 -9.38 -31.20 21.09
N ASP A 511 -9.93 -30.01 21.35
CA ASP A 511 -9.23 -28.92 22.04
C ASP A 511 -8.92 -29.30 23.50
N PHE A 512 -9.86 -29.96 24.20
CA PHE A 512 -9.64 -30.47 25.55
C PHE A 512 -8.53 -31.53 25.59
N ASP A 513 -8.54 -32.48 24.65
CA ASP A 513 -7.51 -33.52 24.56
C ASP A 513 -6.14 -32.92 24.18
N ALA A 514 -6.10 -31.82 23.42
CA ALA A 514 -4.87 -31.09 23.12
C ALA A 514 -4.29 -30.41 24.37
N ILE A 515 -5.11 -29.70 25.14
CA ILE A 515 -4.70 -29.09 26.42
C ILE A 515 -4.22 -30.16 27.40
N ARG A 516 -4.90 -31.31 27.44
CA ARG A 516 -4.50 -32.43 28.30
C ARG A 516 -3.12 -32.96 27.93
N ARG A 517 -2.85 -33.19 26.64
CA ARG A 517 -1.54 -33.62 26.15
C ARG A 517 -0.44 -32.60 26.44
N GLU A 518 -0.74 -31.31 26.28
CA GLU A 518 0.20 -30.23 26.60
C GLU A 518 0.53 -30.21 28.11
N ASN A 519 -0.47 -30.34 28.97
CA ASN A 519 -0.27 -30.41 30.42
C ASN A 519 0.53 -31.66 30.84
N GLU A 520 0.26 -32.82 30.25
CA GLU A 520 1.02 -34.05 30.49
C GLU A 520 2.49 -33.86 30.09
N PHE A 521 2.76 -33.22 28.95
CA PHE A 521 4.12 -32.88 28.51
C PHE A 521 4.82 -31.88 29.43
N LEU A 522 4.09 -30.86 29.92
CA LEU A 522 4.63 -29.89 30.88
C LEU A 522 4.93 -30.53 32.24
N GLU A 523 4.11 -31.48 32.69
CA GLU A 523 4.37 -32.25 33.91
C GLU A 523 5.59 -33.16 33.79
N GLU A 524 5.80 -33.81 32.63
CA GLU A 524 7.02 -34.60 32.38
C GLU A 524 8.27 -33.70 32.41
N ARG A 525 8.23 -32.54 31.75
CA ARG A 525 9.33 -31.57 31.79
C ARG A 525 9.62 -31.03 33.19
N LEU A 526 8.62 -30.96 34.07
CA LEU A 526 8.79 -30.56 35.46
C LEU A 526 9.36 -31.69 36.34
N ARG A 527 9.18 -32.97 35.96
CA ARG A 527 9.77 -34.12 36.67
C ARG A 527 11.21 -34.39 36.26
N ASP A 528 11.59 -34.00 35.04
CA ASP A 528 12.95 -34.12 34.50
C ASP A 528 13.86 -32.93 34.86
N SER A 529 13.33 -31.93 35.57
CA SER A 529 14.06 -30.81 36.21
C SER A 529 14.28 -31.09 37.69
#